data_AF-A0A949B1S4-F1
#
_entry.id   AF-A0A949B1S4-F1
#
_cell.length_a   1.000
_cell.length_b   1.000
_cell.length_c   1.000
_cell.angle_alpha   90.00
_cell.angle_beta   90.00
_cell.angle_gamma   90.00
#
_symmetry.space_group_name_H-M   'P 1'
#
loop_
_entity.id
_entity.type
_entity.pdbx_description
1 polymer ?
#
loop_
_entity_poly.entity_id
_entity_poly.type
_entity_poly.pdbx_seq_one_letter_code
_entity_poly.pdbx_strand_id
1 'polypeptide(L)'
;NDTYYFKNPLGFRLDRSTAYKRFREYLWSAGISHSGHGPRIQDLRHVYCVHCLKKWVLQGRDLNNLFPYLSAYLGHSDFRGTQYYLRLTADLYPDIIAKTEAALGYLIPERSTYEENK
;
A
#
# COMPACT_ATOMS: atom_id res chain seq x y z
N ASN A 1 -2.62 16.62 -26.35
CA ASN A 1 -3.20 15.33 -26.77
C ASN A 1 -3.44 14.49 -25.53
N ASP A 2 -4.62 14.60 -24.92
CA ASP A 2 -4.97 13.85 -23.70
C ASP A 2 -5.36 12.41 -24.07
N THR A 3 -4.35 11.59 -24.41
CA THR A 3 -4.54 10.17 -24.62
C THR A 3 -4.44 9.45 -23.27
N TYR A 4 -5.57 8.95 -22.75
CA TYR A 4 -5.55 8.10 -21.55
C TYR A 4 -4.76 6.81 -21.81
N TYR A 5 -3.90 6.40 -20.88
CA TYR A 5 -3.17 5.13 -20.99
C TYR A 5 -4.13 3.93 -20.85
N PHE A 6 -5.03 3.98 -19.87
CA PHE A 6 -6.09 2.98 -19.69
C PHE A 6 -7.38 3.46 -20.36
N LYS A 7 -7.73 2.80 -21.47
CA LYS A 7 -8.91 3.13 -22.27
C LYS A 7 -9.95 2.02 -22.18
N ASN A 8 -11.21 2.39 -22.32
CA ASN A 8 -12.27 1.45 -22.68
C ASN A 8 -12.20 1.15 -24.20
N PRO A 9 -12.94 0.15 -24.70
CA PRO A 9 -12.95 -0.19 -26.13
C PRO A 9 -13.39 0.95 -27.06
N LEU A 10 -14.07 1.96 -26.53
CA LEU A 10 -14.52 3.16 -27.25
C LEU A 10 -13.49 4.29 -27.25
N GLY A 11 -12.29 4.08 -26.67
CA GLY A 11 -11.20 5.04 -26.64
C GLY A 11 -11.26 6.07 -25.51
N PHE A 12 -12.31 6.06 -24.68
CA PHE A 12 -12.45 6.92 -23.51
C PHE A 12 -11.70 6.37 -22.29
N ARG A 13 -11.53 7.19 -21.25
CA ARG A 13 -10.92 6.79 -19.98
C ARG A 13 -11.60 5.54 -19.41
N LEU A 14 -10.81 4.56 -19.00
CA LEU A 14 -11.32 3.39 -18.27
C LEU A 14 -11.97 3.83 -16.96
N ASP A 15 -13.21 3.40 -16.73
CA ASP A 15 -13.92 3.73 -15.50
C ASP A 15 -13.45 2.88 -14.31
N ARG A 16 -13.44 3.48 -13.11
CA ARG A 16 -13.02 2.80 -11.87
C ARG A 16 -13.88 1.57 -11.57
N SER A 17 -15.19 1.63 -11.83
CA SER A 17 -16.08 0.47 -11.62
C SER A 17 -15.76 -0.68 -12.57
N THR A 18 -15.34 -0.36 -13.80
CA THR A 18 -14.92 -1.37 -14.79
C THR A 18 -13.64 -2.06 -14.35
N ALA A 19 -12.65 -1.29 -13.89
CA ALA A 19 -11.42 -1.85 -13.33
C ALA A 19 -11.71 -2.76 -12.13
N TYR A 20 -12.57 -2.32 -11.21
CA TYR A 20 -12.97 -3.12 -10.04
C TYR A 20 -13.75 -4.38 -10.41
N LYS A 21 -14.63 -4.33 -11.41
CA LYS A 21 -15.33 -5.50 -11.91
C LYS A 21 -14.36 -6.54 -12.46
N ARG A 22 -13.41 -6.12 -13.30
CA ARG A 22 -12.36 -7.01 -13.84
C ARG A 22 -11.51 -7.62 -12.74
N PHE A 23 -11.15 -6.82 -11.74
CA PHE A 23 -10.41 -7.32 -10.59
C PHE A 23 -11.16 -8.42 -9.83
N ARG A 24 -12.47 -8.27 -9.61
CA ARG A 24 -13.29 -9.34 -9.00
C ARG A 24 -13.37 -10.59 -9.87
N GLU A 25 -13.44 -10.44 -11.19
CA GLU A 25 -13.38 -11.57 -12.13
C GLU A 25 -12.04 -12.31 -11.98
N TYR A 26 -10.92 -11.61 -11.86
CA TYR A 26 -9.61 -12.22 -11.64
C TYR A 26 -9.51 -12.93 -10.29
N LEU A 27 -10.03 -12.34 -9.20
CA LEU A 27 -10.07 -13.02 -7.90
C LEU A 27 -10.86 -14.32 -7.97
N TRP A 28 -12.01 -14.31 -8.64
CA TRP A 28 -12.83 -15.50 -8.86
C TRP A 28 -12.08 -16.57 -9.65
N SER A 29 -11.44 -16.20 -10.77
CA SER A 29 -10.62 -17.12 -11.57
C SER A 29 -9.43 -17.69 -10.80
N ALA A 30 -8.89 -16.94 -9.83
CA ALA A 30 -7.82 -17.39 -8.95
C ALA A 30 -8.30 -18.22 -7.75
N GLY A 31 -9.62 -18.45 -7.60
CA GLY A 31 -10.19 -19.15 -6.45
C GLY A 31 -10.12 -18.37 -5.13
N ILE A 32 -9.94 -17.05 -5.20
CA ILE A 32 -9.82 -16.18 -4.03
C ILE A 32 -11.21 -15.66 -3.67
N SER A 33 -11.69 -16.00 -2.47
CA SER A 33 -12.97 -15.52 -1.98
C SER A 33 -12.95 -14.00 -1.76
N HIS A 34 -14.05 -13.35 -2.13
CA HIS A 34 -14.31 -11.92 -1.90
C HIS A 34 -15.59 -11.70 -1.09
N SER A 35 -15.79 -12.51 -0.05
CA SER A 35 -16.92 -12.38 0.90
C SER A 35 -16.57 -11.46 2.06
N GLY A 36 -17.43 -10.49 2.38
CA GLY A 36 -17.18 -9.52 3.46
C GLY A 36 -16.10 -8.50 3.09
N HIS A 37 -15.02 -8.41 3.90
CA HIS A 37 -13.86 -7.54 3.65
C HIS A 37 -12.84 -8.21 2.73
N GLY A 38 -13.26 -8.58 1.53
CA GLY A 38 -12.39 -9.23 0.54
C GLY A 38 -11.30 -8.30 -0.02
N PRO A 39 -10.28 -8.87 -0.71
CA PRO A 39 -9.16 -8.12 -1.29
C PRO A 39 -9.62 -7.01 -2.22
N ARG A 40 -9.00 -5.82 -2.15
CA ARG A 40 -9.30 -4.65 -2.97
C ARG A 40 -8.14 -4.37 -3.93
N ILE A 41 -8.41 -3.66 -5.02
CA ILE A 41 -7.37 -3.19 -5.95
C ILE A 41 -6.29 -2.37 -5.20
N GLN A 42 -6.71 -1.56 -4.24
CA GLN A 42 -5.80 -0.75 -3.42
C GLN A 42 -4.83 -1.61 -2.60
N ASP A 43 -5.21 -2.84 -2.25
CA ASP A 43 -4.38 -3.74 -1.46
C ASP A 43 -3.15 -4.22 -2.24
N LEU A 44 -3.18 -4.18 -3.58
CA LEU A 44 -1.99 -4.41 -4.41
C LEU A 44 -0.91 -3.35 -4.13
N ARG A 45 -1.31 -2.09 -3.96
CA ARG A 45 -0.40 -1.01 -3.56
C ARG A 45 0.14 -1.28 -2.16
N HIS A 46 -0.72 -1.69 -1.23
CA HIS A 46 -0.30 -1.99 0.13
C HIS A 46 0.73 -3.13 0.19
N VAL A 47 0.46 -4.23 -0.51
CA VAL A 47 1.36 -5.39 -0.61
C VAL A 47 2.71 -4.98 -1.21
N TYR A 48 2.72 -4.18 -2.29
CA TYR A 48 3.96 -3.67 -2.88
C TYR A 48 4.82 -2.88 -1.87
N CYS A 49 4.22 -1.97 -1.11
CA CYS A 49 4.92 -1.19 -0.10
C CYS A 49 5.54 -2.07 0.98
N VAL A 50 4.77 -3.03 1.50
CA VAL A 50 5.21 -3.98 2.53
C VAL A 50 6.39 -4.82 2.01
N HIS A 51 6.34 -5.30 0.78
CA HIS A 51 7.45 -6.04 0.18
C HIS A 51 8.71 -5.19 0.00
N CYS A 52 8.58 -3.92 -0.40
CA CYS A 52 9.73 -3.01 -0.52
C CYS A 52 10.38 -2.77 0.84
N LEU A 53 9.58 -2.43 1.85
CA LEU A 53 10.04 -2.20 3.22
C LEU A 53 10.72 -3.45 3.78
N LYS A 54 10.08 -4.62 3.62
CA LYS A 54 10.67 -5.89 4.04
C LYS A 54 12.02 -6.15 3.39
N LYS A 55 12.11 -5.96 2.07
CA LYS A 55 13.36 -6.16 1.34
C LYS A 55 14.46 -5.24 1.83
N TRP A 56 14.16 -3.96 2.08
CA TRP A 56 15.16 -3.00 2.55
C TRP A 56 15.65 -3.30 3.96
N VAL A 57 14.75 -3.70 4.86
CA VAL A 57 15.12 -4.10 6.22
C VAL A 57 16.00 -5.36 6.23
N LEU A 58 15.64 -6.37 5.44
CA LEU A 58 16.45 -7.59 5.33
C LEU A 58 17.83 -7.32 4.70
N GLN A 59 17.93 -6.31 3.83
CA GLN A 59 19.19 -5.86 3.24
C GLN A 59 19.99 -4.90 4.13
N GLY A 60 19.47 -4.52 5.30
CA GLY A 60 20.12 -3.55 6.19
C GLY A 60 20.23 -2.15 5.57
N ARG A 61 19.36 -1.79 4.62
CA ARG A 61 19.38 -0.46 4.02
C ARG A 61 18.76 0.57 4.95
N ASP A 62 19.25 1.80 4.85
CA ASP A 62 18.72 2.92 5.62
C ASP A 62 17.33 3.33 5.13
N LEU A 63 16.33 3.03 5.95
CA LEU A 63 14.94 3.37 5.66
C LEU A 63 14.70 4.88 5.69
N ASN A 64 15.41 5.66 6.50
CA ASN A 64 15.23 7.12 6.56
C ASN A 64 15.46 7.77 5.19
N ASN A 65 16.43 7.24 4.46
CA ASN A 65 16.73 7.69 3.11
C ASN A 65 15.76 7.12 2.08
N LEU A 66 15.37 5.85 2.17
CA LEU A 66 14.54 5.18 1.16
C LEU A 66 13.04 5.48 1.27
N PHE A 67 12.57 5.81 2.47
CA PHE A 67 11.16 6.03 2.76
C PHE A 67 10.56 7.25 2.03
N PRO A 68 11.24 8.40 1.93
CA PRO A 68 10.81 9.50 1.09
C PRO A 68 10.64 9.12 -0.39
N TYR A 69 11.53 8.29 -0.94
CA TYR A 69 11.40 7.80 -2.32
C TYR A 69 10.16 6.93 -2.49
N LEU A 70 9.88 6.04 -1.52
CA LEU A 70 8.67 5.24 -1.53
C LEU A 70 7.41 6.12 -1.45
N SER A 71 7.41 7.12 -0.58
CA SER A 71 6.28 8.06 -0.45
C SER A 71 6.03 8.82 -1.77
N ALA A 72 7.10 9.31 -2.40
CA ALA A 72 7.02 9.99 -3.70
C ALA A 72 6.52 9.05 -4.81
N TYR A 73 7.02 7.80 -4.86
CA TYR A 73 6.56 6.80 -5.83
C TYR A 73 5.07 6.49 -5.72
N LEU A 74 4.53 6.49 -4.49
CA LEU A 74 3.12 6.23 -4.25
C LEU A 74 2.22 7.45 -4.50
N GLY A 75 2.82 8.63 -4.75
CA GLY A 75 2.10 9.89 -4.88
C GLY A 75 1.45 10.34 -3.57
N HIS A 76 2.00 9.92 -2.43
CA HIS A 76 1.49 10.32 -1.13
C HIS A 76 1.91 11.76 -0.83
N SER A 77 0.92 12.66 -0.75
CA SER A 77 1.11 14.05 -0.37
C SER A 77 1.39 14.23 1.13
N ASP A 78 1.07 13.23 1.95
CA ASP A 78 1.28 13.22 3.40
C ASP A 78 2.02 11.94 3.83
N PHE A 79 3.00 12.08 4.71
CA PHE A 79 3.77 10.99 5.31
C PHE A 79 2.89 9.98 6.07
N ARG A 80 1.71 10.38 6.54
CA ARG A 80 0.77 9.50 7.28
C ARG A 80 0.32 8.28 6.49
N GLY A 81 0.06 8.45 5.18
CA GLY A 81 -0.31 7.33 4.31
C GLY A 81 0.84 6.33 4.12
N THR A 82 2.08 6.79 4.22
CA THR A 82 3.28 5.95 4.08
C THR A 82 3.66 5.32 5.42
N GLN A 83 3.48 6.04 6.55
CA GLN A 83 3.66 5.52 7.92
C GLN A 83 2.76 4.30 8.19
N TYR A 84 1.56 4.27 7.64
CA TYR A 84 0.69 3.09 7.67
C TYR A 84 1.41 1.82 7.18
N TYR A 85 2.28 1.91 6.18
CA TYR A 85 3.02 0.76 5.67
C TYR A 85 4.11 0.27 6.61
N LEU A 86 4.75 1.16 7.37
CA LEU A 86 5.72 0.74 8.37
C LEU A 86 5.03 -0.12 9.43
N ARG A 87 3.90 0.37 9.94
CA ARG A 87 3.10 -0.34 10.93
C ARG A 87 2.56 -1.68 10.39
N LEU A 88 1.99 -1.68 9.20
CA LEU A 88 1.50 -2.90 8.57
C LEU A 88 2.62 -3.92 8.30
N THR A 89 3.81 -3.47 7.89
CA THR A 89 4.98 -4.34 7.70
C THR A 89 5.47 -4.91 9.02
N ALA A 90 5.47 -4.09 10.07
CA ALA A 90 5.76 -4.48 11.45
C ALA A 90 4.80 -5.58 11.93
N ASP A 91 3.49 -5.38 11.80
CA ASP A 91 2.47 -6.35 12.22
C ASP A 91 2.61 -7.70 11.47
N LEU A 92 3.05 -7.68 10.21
CA LEU A 92 3.23 -8.88 9.37
C LEU A 92 4.57 -9.58 9.58
N TYR A 93 5.59 -8.88 10.08
CA TYR A 93 6.96 -9.39 10.21
C TYR A 93 7.58 -8.88 11.53
N PRO A 94 7.45 -9.63 12.64
CA PRO A 94 7.88 -9.16 13.95
C PRO A 94 9.38 -8.83 14.04
N ASP A 95 10.25 -9.57 13.33
CA ASP A 95 11.69 -9.29 13.26
C ASP A 95 12.00 -7.93 12.59
N ILE A 96 11.07 -7.45 11.79
CA ILE A 96 11.16 -6.15 11.13
C ILE A 96 10.79 -5.04 12.11
N ILE A 97 9.88 -5.28 13.06
CA ILE A 97 9.51 -4.32 14.12
C ILE A 97 10.76 -3.79 14.83
N ALA A 98 11.58 -4.70 15.37
CA ALA A 98 12.77 -4.33 16.14
C ALA A 98 13.76 -3.46 15.34
N LYS A 99 13.92 -3.74 14.04
CA LYS A 99 14.81 -2.97 13.16
C LYS A 99 14.20 -1.64 12.71
N THR A 100 12.88 -1.60 12.53
CA THR A 100 12.16 -0.42 12.05
C THR A 100 11.98 0.59 13.18
N GLU A 101 11.67 0.15 14.40
CA GLU A 101 11.62 1.02 15.59
C GLU A 101 12.98 1.62 15.92
N ALA A 102 14.07 0.85 15.80
CA ALA A 102 15.42 1.39 16.00
C ALA A 102 15.78 2.48 14.96
N ALA A 103 15.31 2.35 13.72
CA ALA A 103 15.63 3.28 12.63
C ALA A 103 14.66 4.48 12.53
N LEU A 104 13.39 4.28 12.92
CA LEU A 104 12.27 5.19 12.63
C LEU A 104 11.34 5.39 13.85
N GLY A 105 11.73 4.99 15.06
CA GLY A 105 10.89 5.05 16.26
C GLY A 105 10.38 6.46 16.62
N TYR A 106 11.08 7.50 16.16
CA TYR A 106 10.65 8.90 16.32
C TYR A 106 9.63 9.37 15.26
N LEU A 107 9.45 8.61 14.17
CA LEU A 107 8.52 8.91 13.08
C LEU A 107 7.14 8.27 13.29
N ILE A 108 6.99 7.34 14.22
CA ILE A 108 5.71 6.68 14.53
C ILE A 108 5.17 7.32 15.83
N PRO A 109 4.24 8.29 15.77
CA PRO A 109 3.58 8.76 16.97
C PRO A 109 2.77 7.61 17.58
N GLU A 110 2.86 7.45 18.90
CA GLU A 110 1.97 6.55 19.63
C GLU A 110 0.51 6.92 19.33
N ARG A 111 -0.29 5.87 19.17
CA ARG A 111 -1.68 5.86 18.71
C ARG A 111 -2.50 7.00 19.33
N SER A 112 -2.62 8.15 18.66
CA SER A 112 -3.73 9.06 18.94
C SER A 112 -4.99 8.42 18.38
N THR A 113 -5.88 8.02 19.26
CA THR A 113 -7.21 7.46 18.97
C THR A 113 -8.01 8.39 18.07
N TYR A 114 -7.93 8.20 16.75
CA TYR A 114 -8.79 8.86 15.77
C TYR A 114 -9.48 7.82 14.90
N GLU A 115 -10.21 6.90 15.54
CA GLU A 115 -11.30 6.16 14.89
C GLU A 115 -12.50 6.11 15.84
N GLU A 116 -13.07 7.28 16.13
CA GLU A 116 -14.49 7.40 16.46
C GLU A 116 -15.05 8.55 15.60
N ASN A 117 -16.11 8.25 14.85
CA ASN A 117 -16.81 9.06 13.85
C ASN A 117 -16.38 8.86 12.39
N LYS A 118 -16.89 7.77 11.79
CA LYS A 118 -17.65 7.91 10.55
C LYS A 118 -18.76 6.87 10.46
#